data_AF-A0A9X0L5V5-F1
#
_entry.id   AF-A0A9X0L5V5-F1
#
_cell.length_a   1.000
_cell.length_b   1.000
_cell.length_c   1.000
_cell.angle_alpha   90.00
_cell.angle_beta   90.00
_cell.angle_gamma   90.00
#
_symmetry.space_group_name_H-M   'P 1'
#
loop_
_entity.id
_entity.type
_entity.pdbx_description
1 polymer ?
#
loop_
_entity_poly.entity_id
_entity_poly.type
_entity_poly.pdbx_seq_one_letter_code
_entity_poly.pdbx_strand_id
1 'polypeptide(L)'
;MKPLTLLLLSGCLLVLSPDSGAQQVPQPGRAPQGHRAPGETHAHRSPHGGIVRTAGTNHAYHVELLVQPTQVQVFLLNRDMEPVLSERTSGSVVLHTRTGKSLQLPLTATGGGGFAAALPAGTSMRTAVVYLKTNGRSLSARYEKLEVLKVGANTLAYHCPMACADSPSAKPGTCPKCGMKLEKQS
;
A
#
# COMPACT_ATOMS: atom_id res chain seq x y z
N MET A 1 1.74 79.76 8.45
CA MET A 1 3.22 79.87 8.48
C MET A 1 3.78 78.50 8.08
N LYS A 2 4.54 78.42 6.98
CA LYS A 2 5.37 77.25 6.58
C LYS A 2 6.84 77.61 6.90
N PRO A 3 7.69 76.63 7.26
CA PRO A 3 8.73 76.17 6.32
C PRO A 3 8.80 74.62 6.26
N LEU A 4 8.98 73.99 5.08
CA LEU A 4 10.22 73.81 4.28
C LEU A 4 11.14 72.71 4.88
N THR A 5 10.96 71.46 4.46
CA THR A 5 11.80 70.68 3.52
C THR A 5 13.21 70.34 4.02
N LEU A 6 13.51 69.05 4.17
CA LEU A 6 14.81 68.50 3.82
C LEU A 6 14.65 67.09 3.21
N LEU A 7 15.12 66.96 1.98
CA LEU A 7 15.31 65.70 1.26
C LEU A 7 16.42 64.88 1.92
N LEU A 8 16.24 63.55 1.98
CA LEU A 8 17.34 62.60 1.87
C LEU A 8 16.94 61.52 0.87
N LEU A 9 17.55 61.58 -0.31
CA LEU A 9 17.61 60.49 -1.27
C LEU A 9 18.56 59.42 -0.75
N SER A 10 18.10 58.17 -0.72
CA SER A 10 18.92 56.96 -0.85
C SER A 10 17.94 55.83 -1.17
N GLY A 11 17.90 55.19 -2.34
CA GLY A 11 19.00 54.82 -3.22
C GLY A 11 19.44 53.41 -2.84
N CYS A 12 19.21 52.44 -3.76
CA CYS A 12 19.60 51.02 -3.72
C CYS A 12 18.70 50.09 -2.88
N LEU A 13 18.31 48.89 -3.31
CA LEU A 13 18.61 48.11 -4.51
C LEU A 13 17.44 47.10 -4.66
N LEU A 14 16.80 47.05 -5.83
CA LEU A 14 15.90 45.95 -6.19
C LEU A 14 16.76 44.70 -6.40
N VAL A 15 16.86 43.84 -5.38
CA VAL A 15 17.32 42.47 -5.57
C VAL A 15 16.17 41.67 -6.19
N LEU A 16 16.17 41.65 -7.52
CA LEU A 16 15.54 40.60 -8.32
C LEU A 16 16.33 39.31 -8.04
N SER A 17 15.82 38.48 -7.15
CA SER A 17 16.31 37.10 -7.02
C SER A 17 15.91 36.32 -8.28
N PRO A 18 16.85 35.76 -9.05
CA PRO A 18 16.50 34.84 -10.11
C PRO A 18 15.97 33.54 -9.51
N ASP A 19 14.89 33.10 -10.13
CA ASP A 19 14.29 31.79 -10.10
C ASP A 19 15.30 30.66 -9.81
N SER A 20 15.13 30.01 -8.66
CA SER A 20 15.55 28.63 -8.48
C SER A 20 14.31 27.82 -8.13
N GLY A 21 13.31 27.91 -9.01
CA GLY A 21 12.42 26.80 -9.26
C GLY A 21 13.28 25.69 -9.87
N ALA A 22 13.99 24.94 -9.01
CA ALA A 22 14.48 23.64 -9.39
C ALA A 22 13.25 22.80 -9.70
N GLN A 23 12.80 22.87 -10.96
CA GLN A 23 12.00 21.85 -11.59
C GLN A 23 12.78 20.57 -11.37
N GLN A 24 12.36 19.80 -10.37
CA GLN A 24 12.81 18.43 -10.20
C GLN A 24 12.37 17.72 -11.48
N VAL A 25 13.29 17.62 -12.43
CA VAL A 25 13.26 16.63 -13.48
C VAL A 25 12.91 15.31 -12.77
N PRO A 26 11.78 14.66 -13.09
CA PRO A 26 11.47 13.37 -12.50
C PRO A 26 12.60 12.42 -12.89
N GLN A 27 13.48 12.10 -11.94
CA GLN A 27 14.47 11.06 -12.15
C GLN A 27 13.71 9.74 -12.34
N PRO A 28 13.93 9.01 -13.44
CA PRO A 28 13.38 7.67 -13.59
C PRO A 28 14.16 6.76 -12.64
N GLY A 29 13.58 6.49 -11.46
CA GLY A 29 14.21 5.60 -10.47
C GLY A 29 13.82 5.84 -9.01
N ARG A 30 13.11 6.92 -8.66
CA ARG A 30 12.61 7.09 -7.29
C ARG A 30 11.26 6.36 -7.12
N ALA A 31 11.28 5.18 -6.51
CA ALA A 31 10.07 4.49 -6.06
C ALA A 31 9.23 5.42 -5.15
N PRO A 32 7.89 5.38 -5.23
CA PRO A 32 7.05 6.33 -4.50
C PRO A 32 7.20 6.17 -2.99
N GLN A 33 7.19 7.32 -2.32
CA GLN A 33 7.25 7.47 -0.86
C GLN A 33 6.11 6.69 -0.20
N GLY A 34 6.39 6.00 0.92
CA GLY A 34 5.46 5.11 1.60
C GLY A 34 4.10 5.74 1.90
N HIS A 35 3.05 4.92 1.95
CA HIS A 35 1.69 5.39 2.18
C HIS A 35 1.37 5.31 3.68
N ARG A 36 0.93 6.43 4.29
CA ARG A 36 0.42 6.46 5.66
C ARG A 36 -1.08 6.60 5.61
N ALA A 37 -1.81 5.62 6.12
CA ALA A 37 -3.25 5.69 6.08
C ALA A 37 -3.83 6.46 7.28
N PRO A 38 -5.07 6.98 7.19
CA PRO A 38 -5.71 7.68 8.31
C PRO A 38 -5.76 6.79 9.56
N GLY A 39 -5.38 7.35 10.71
CA GLY A 39 -5.33 6.65 11.99
C GLY A 39 -4.03 5.87 12.26
N GLU A 40 -3.06 5.88 11.35
CA GLU A 40 -1.79 5.18 11.54
C GLU A 40 -0.66 6.12 11.98
N THR A 41 0.34 5.60 12.69
CA THR A 41 1.44 6.40 13.25
C THR A 41 2.69 6.44 12.36
N HIS A 42 2.80 5.53 11.38
CA HIS A 42 3.93 5.42 10.48
C HIS A 42 3.51 5.15 9.03
N ALA A 43 4.44 5.34 8.10
CA ALA A 43 4.23 5.05 6.68
C ALA A 43 4.60 3.59 6.38
N HIS A 44 3.89 2.99 5.43
CA HIS A 44 4.13 1.61 5.01
C HIS A 44 4.71 1.54 3.61
N ARG A 45 5.65 0.62 3.41
CA ARG A 45 6.07 0.17 2.09
C ARG A 45 5.50 -1.23 1.87
N SER A 46 4.68 -1.37 0.82
CA SER A 46 4.02 -2.62 0.49
C SER A 46 4.98 -3.57 -0.26
N PRO A 47 5.25 -4.79 0.25
CA PRO A 47 6.11 -5.77 -0.40
C PRO A 47 5.53 -6.33 -1.71
N HIS A 48 4.21 -6.52 -1.78
CA HIS A 48 3.54 -7.18 -2.91
C HIS A 48 2.73 -6.22 -3.81
N GLY A 49 2.79 -4.91 -3.51
CA GLY A 49 2.07 -3.87 -4.25
C GLY A 49 0.63 -3.60 -3.77
N GLY A 50 0.17 -4.23 -2.70
CA GLY A 50 -1.12 -3.98 -2.06
C GLY A 50 -1.18 -2.76 -1.12
N ILE A 51 -2.27 -2.70 -0.37
CA ILE A 51 -2.49 -1.71 0.70
C ILE A 51 -2.12 -2.38 2.02
N VAL A 52 -1.24 -1.74 2.79
CA VAL A 52 -0.82 -2.23 4.10
C VAL A 52 -1.57 -1.48 5.19
N ARG A 53 -1.96 -2.20 6.25
CA ARG A 53 -2.50 -1.66 7.49
C ARG A 53 -1.85 -2.32 8.69
N THR A 54 -1.61 -1.54 9.73
CA THR A 54 -1.18 -2.06 11.03
C THR A 54 -2.31 -2.91 11.63
N ALA A 55 -1.95 -4.07 12.20
CA ALA A 55 -2.88 -4.93 12.92
C ALA A 55 -2.28 -5.39 14.26
N GLY A 56 -3.13 -5.50 15.28
CA GLY A 56 -2.70 -5.87 16.63
C GLY A 56 -2.03 -4.72 17.40
N THR A 57 -1.52 -5.03 18.59
CA THR A 57 -0.94 -4.07 19.52
C THR A 57 0.52 -3.75 19.17
N ASN A 58 0.96 -2.53 19.52
CA ASN A 58 2.35 -2.07 19.42
C ASN A 58 2.97 -2.16 18.01
N HIS A 59 2.17 -2.12 16.94
CA HIS A 59 2.63 -2.24 15.55
C HIS A 59 3.42 -3.55 15.30
N ALA A 60 3.08 -4.62 16.03
CA ALA A 60 3.77 -5.91 15.93
C ALA A 60 3.46 -6.65 14.63
N TYR A 61 2.30 -6.39 14.03
CA TYR A 61 1.89 -6.99 12.76
C TYR A 61 1.30 -5.96 11.83
N HIS A 62 1.37 -6.30 10.55
CA HIS A 62 0.73 -5.57 9.49
C HIS A 62 0.00 -6.56 8.61
N VAL A 63 -1.05 -6.10 7.94
CA VAL A 63 -1.80 -6.89 6.98
C VAL A 63 -1.75 -6.14 5.66
N GLU A 64 -1.35 -6.84 4.61
CA GLU A 64 -1.38 -6.33 3.24
C GLU A 64 -2.57 -6.93 2.50
N LEU A 65 -3.37 -6.09 1.84
CA LEU A 65 -4.48 -6.49 0.99
C LEU A 65 -4.19 -6.13 -0.48
N LEU A 66 -4.26 -7.13 -1.35
CA LEU A 66 -4.28 -6.97 -2.80
C LEU A 66 -5.68 -7.31 -3.30
N VAL A 67 -6.27 -6.41 -4.06
CA VAL A 67 -7.57 -6.63 -4.69
C VAL A 67 -7.34 -6.91 -6.18
N GLN A 68 -7.77 -8.08 -6.64
CA GLN A 68 -7.69 -8.53 -8.03
C GLN A 68 -9.12 -8.70 -8.59
N PRO A 69 -9.31 -8.88 -9.91
CA PRO A 69 -10.65 -8.99 -10.51
C PRO A 69 -11.49 -10.18 -9.99
N THR A 70 -10.85 -11.30 -9.67
CA THR A 70 -11.52 -12.56 -9.32
C THR A 70 -11.19 -13.06 -7.92
N GLN A 71 -10.33 -12.36 -7.18
CA GLN A 71 -9.94 -12.74 -5.82
C GLN A 71 -9.37 -11.54 -5.04
N VAL A 72 -9.31 -11.69 -3.72
CA VAL A 72 -8.41 -10.90 -2.88
C VAL A 72 -7.27 -11.77 -2.39
N GLN A 73 -6.10 -11.16 -2.23
CA GLN A 73 -4.94 -11.79 -1.60
C GLN A 73 -4.53 -10.99 -0.37
N VAL A 74 -4.20 -11.71 0.70
CA VAL A 74 -3.94 -11.17 2.02
C VAL A 74 -2.60 -11.72 2.51
N PHE A 75 -1.70 -10.84 2.96
CA PHE A 75 -0.46 -11.25 3.61
C PHE A 75 -0.45 -10.74 5.05
N LEU A 76 -0.12 -11.62 5.99
CA LEU A 76 0.25 -11.24 7.34
C LEU A 76 1.75 -10.93 7.34
N LEU A 77 2.13 -9.74 7.80
CA LEU A 77 3.52 -9.28 7.81
C LEU A 77 3.96 -9.00 9.25
N ASN A 78 5.24 -9.24 9.54
CA ASN A 78 5.87 -8.84 10.79
C ASN A 78 6.23 -7.34 10.79
N ARG A 79 6.84 -6.86 11.87
CA ARG A 79 7.31 -5.47 12.01
C ARG A 79 8.27 -5.03 10.90
N ASP A 80 9.04 -5.97 10.36
CA ASP A 80 10.04 -5.75 9.32
C ASP A 80 9.46 -5.90 7.90
N MET A 81 8.13 -6.02 7.79
CA MET A 81 7.38 -6.17 6.53
C MET A 81 7.63 -7.50 5.80
N GLU A 82 8.05 -8.54 6.52
CA GLU A 82 8.26 -9.88 5.97
C GLU A 82 7.02 -10.77 6.17
N PRO A 83 6.67 -11.65 5.21
CA PRO A 83 5.56 -12.57 5.34
C PRO A 83 5.69 -13.52 6.53
N VAL A 84 4.63 -13.61 7.34
CA VAL A 84 4.51 -14.54 8.45
C VAL A 84 3.81 -15.80 7.95
N LEU A 85 4.60 -16.82 7.64
CA LEU A 85 4.12 -18.14 7.26
C LEU A 85 3.80 -18.96 8.52
N SER A 86 2.55 -19.37 8.69
CA SER A 86 2.25 -20.40 9.68
C SER A 86 1.02 -21.21 9.30
N GLU A 87 1.16 -22.54 9.42
CA GLU A 87 0.07 -23.52 9.28
C GLU A 87 -1.09 -23.27 10.26
N ARG A 88 -0.85 -22.46 11.31
CA ARG A 88 -1.84 -22.10 12.34
C ARG A 88 -2.52 -20.76 12.09
N THR A 89 -2.26 -20.11 10.96
CA THR A 89 -2.99 -18.89 10.59
C THR A 89 -4.25 -19.24 9.83
N SER A 90 -5.38 -18.79 10.34
CA SER A 90 -6.68 -18.90 9.69
C SER A 90 -7.37 -17.54 9.67
N GLY A 91 -8.41 -17.40 8.84
CA GLY A 91 -9.11 -16.13 8.79
C GLY A 91 -10.25 -16.08 7.81
N SER A 92 -10.85 -14.90 7.75
CA SER A 92 -11.85 -14.56 6.75
C SER A 92 -11.74 -13.09 6.39
N VAL A 93 -12.29 -12.74 5.24
CA VAL A 93 -12.47 -11.36 4.83
C VAL A 93 -13.97 -11.06 4.74
N VAL A 94 -14.39 -9.96 5.36
CA VAL A 94 -15.75 -9.44 5.24
C VAL A 94 -15.71 -8.28 4.26
N LEU A 95 -16.43 -8.43 3.15
CA LEU A 95 -16.56 -7.43 2.11
C LEU A 95 -17.89 -6.69 2.31
N HIS A 96 -17.86 -5.37 2.27
CA HIS A 96 -19.09 -4.58 2.17
C HIS A 96 -19.20 -4.01 0.76
N THR A 97 -20.26 -4.39 0.06
CA THR A 97 -20.52 -4.02 -1.33
C THR A 97 -21.19 -2.65 -1.44
N ARG A 98 -21.14 -2.04 -2.63
CA ARG A 98 -21.84 -0.78 -2.92
C ARG A 98 -23.36 -0.91 -2.84
N THR A 99 -23.90 -2.11 -2.98
CA THR A 99 -25.33 -2.39 -2.82
C THR A 99 -25.75 -2.52 -1.35
N GLY A 100 -24.83 -2.31 -0.40
CA GLY A 100 -25.10 -2.42 1.04
C GLY A 100 -25.04 -3.85 1.59
N LYS A 101 -24.83 -4.86 0.73
CA LYS A 101 -24.68 -6.26 1.16
C LYS A 101 -23.30 -6.51 1.74
N SER A 102 -23.25 -7.32 2.80
CA SER A 102 -22.00 -7.88 3.35
C SER A 102 -21.80 -9.32 2.90
N LEU A 103 -20.58 -9.69 2.55
CA LEU A 103 -20.18 -11.04 2.17
C LEU A 103 -18.95 -11.45 2.97
N GLN A 104 -19.06 -12.53 3.73
CA GLN A 104 -17.94 -13.12 4.44
C GLN A 104 -17.36 -14.27 3.62
N LEU A 105 -16.07 -14.20 3.33
CA LEU A 105 -15.35 -15.21 2.56
C LEU A 105 -14.24 -15.82 3.42
N PRO A 106 -14.14 -17.15 3.52
CA PRO A 106 -13.02 -17.79 4.19
C PRO A 106 -11.72 -17.52 3.42
N LEU A 107 -10.63 -17.34 4.16
CA LEU A 107 -9.29 -17.22 3.58
C LEU A 107 -8.65 -18.60 3.49
N THR A 108 -8.17 -18.96 2.31
CA THR A 108 -7.44 -20.21 2.05
C THR A 108 -5.96 -19.91 1.93
N ALA A 109 -5.13 -20.68 2.64
CA ALA A 109 -3.68 -20.58 2.50
C ALA A 109 -3.26 -20.83 1.05
N THR A 110 -2.35 -20.02 0.56
CA THR A 110 -1.73 -20.21 -0.75
C THR A 110 -0.29 -20.68 -0.53
N GLY A 111 0.26 -21.51 -1.44
CA GLY A 111 1.71 -21.79 -1.45
C GLY A 111 2.56 -20.51 -1.47
N GLY A 112 1.89 -19.45 -1.96
CA GLY A 112 2.02 -18.01 -1.86
C GLY A 112 2.36 -17.36 -0.52
N GLY A 113 2.37 -18.06 0.60
CA GLY A 113 2.66 -17.48 1.92
C GLY A 113 1.69 -16.39 2.43
N GLY A 114 0.76 -15.99 1.57
CA GLY A 114 -0.45 -15.29 1.90
C GLY A 114 -1.65 -16.21 1.81
N PHE A 115 -2.81 -15.59 1.91
CA PHE A 115 -4.11 -16.23 1.87
C PHE A 115 -4.94 -15.59 0.78
N ALA A 116 -5.81 -16.37 0.15
CA ALA A 116 -6.70 -15.87 -0.89
C ALA A 116 -8.16 -16.17 -0.55
N ALA A 117 -9.05 -15.32 -1.05
CA ALA A 117 -10.48 -15.56 -1.10
C ALA A 117 -11.00 -15.22 -2.50
N ALA A 118 -11.74 -16.14 -3.12
CA ALA A 118 -12.35 -15.93 -4.42
C ALA A 118 -13.43 -14.84 -4.32
N LEU A 119 -13.37 -13.85 -5.20
CA LEU A 119 -14.39 -12.82 -5.33
C LEU A 119 -15.47 -13.28 -6.31
N PRO A 120 -16.76 -13.21 -5.94
CA PRO A 120 -17.81 -13.45 -6.91
C PRO A 120 -17.73 -12.47 -8.08
N ALA A 121 -18.05 -12.93 -9.27
CA ALA A 121 -18.07 -12.09 -10.47
C ALA A 121 -18.99 -10.86 -10.27
N GLY A 122 -18.54 -9.69 -10.72
CA GLY A 122 -19.31 -8.45 -10.61
C GLY A 122 -19.35 -7.84 -9.19
N THR A 123 -18.57 -8.36 -8.23
CA THR A 123 -18.52 -7.77 -6.89
C THR A 123 -17.94 -6.36 -6.93
N SER A 124 -18.76 -5.36 -6.62
CA SER A 124 -18.32 -3.97 -6.44
C SER A 124 -18.24 -3.64 -4.95
N MET A 125 -17.03 -3.52 -4.42
CA MET A 125 -16.77 -3.37 -2.99
C MET A 125 -16.47 -1.91 -2.60
N ARG A 126 -16.94 -1.51 -1.42
CA ARG A 126 -16.62 -0.22 -0.79
C ARG A 126 -15.54 -0.37 0.28
N THR A 127 -15.67 -1.40 1.12
CA THR A 127 -14.74 -1.67 2.23
C THR A 127 -14.48 -3.17 2.35
N ALA A 128 -13.35 -3.52 2.95
CA ALA A 128 -13.03 -4.87 3.38
C ALA A 128 -12.52 -4.83 4.82
N VAL A 129 -12.88 -5.84 5.61
CA VAL A 129 -12.31 -6.08 6.93
C VAL A 129 -11.72 -7.47 6.91
N VAL A 130 -10.40 -7.56 7.07
CA VAL A 130 -9.69 -8.82 7.19
C VAL A 130 -9.62 -9.20 8.66
N TYR A 131 -9.97 -10.43 8.98
CA TYR A 131 -9.82 -11.03 10.30
C TYR A 131 -8.87 -12.22 10.18
N LEU A 132 -7.79 -12.21 10.97
CA LEU A 132 -6.82 -13.29 11.03
C LEU A 132 -6.69 -13.77 12.47
N LYS A 133 -6.49 -15.07 12.65
CA LYS A 133 -6.08 -15.66 13.91
C LYS A 133 -4.76 -16.38 13.69
N THR A 134 -3.75 -16.05 14.48
CA THR A 134 -2.40 -16.63 14.37
C THR A 134 -1.81 -16.81 15.76
N ASN A 135 -1.27 -17.99 16.09
CA ASN A 135 -0.64 -18.27 17.38
C ASN A 135 -1.50 -17.85 18.60
N GLY A 136 -2.82 -18.05 18.52
CA GLY A 136 -3.77 -17.67 19.57
C GLY A 136 -4.14 -16.18 19.61
N ARG A 137 -3.53 -15.33 18.78
CA ARG A 137 -3.82 -13.89 18.67
C ARG A 137 -4.84 -13.63 17.58
N SER A 138 -5.80 -12.76 17.85
CA SER A 138 -6.77 -12.25 16.87
C SER A 138 -6.30 -10.89 16.34
N LEU A 139 -6.27 -10.76 15.03
CA LEU A 139 -5.85 -9.56 14.30
C LEU A 139 -6.99 -9.12 13.38
N SER A 140 -7.17 -7.80 13.25
CA SER A 140 -8.08 -7.23 12.28
C SER A 140 -7.46 -6.04 11.57
N ALA A 141 -7.82 -5.87 10.30
CA ALA A 141 -7.39 -4.74 9.48
C ALA A 141 -8.55 -4.30 8.59
N ARG A 142 -8.88 -3.01 8.65
CA ARG A 142 -9.97 -2.41 7.87
C ARG A 142 -9.41 -1.58 6.72
N TYR A 143 -10.02 -1.79 5.55
CA TYR A 143 -9.68 -1.12 4.30
C TYR A 143 -10.91 -0.41 3.77
N GLU A 144 -10.78 0.88 3.52
CA GLU A 144 -11.85 1.74 3.03
C GLU A 144 -11.53 2.25 1.63
N LYS A 145 -12.53 2.79 0.94
CA LYS A 145 -12.41 3.41 -0.39
C LYS A 145 -11.78 2.45 -1.42
N LEU A 146 -12.19 1.17 -1.37
CA LEU A 146 -11.68 0.16 -2.29
C LEU A 146 -12.21 0.33 -3.73
N GLU A 147 -13.31 1.06 -3.91
CA GLU A 147 -13.91 1.34 -5.22
C GLU A 147 -13.04 2.24 -6.12
N VAL A 148 -12.13 3.03 -5.52
CA VAL A 148 -11.20 3.90 -6.24
C VAL A 148 -9.94 3.14 -6.70
N LEU A 149 -9.74 1.93 -6.17
CA LEU A 149 -8.75 1.00 -6.67
C LEU A 149 -9.36 0.40 -7.93
N LYS A 150 -8.85 0.76 -9.11
CA LYS A 150 -9.27 0.11 -10.36
C LYS A 150 -9.10 -1.40 -10.19
N VAL A 151 -10.21 -2.10 -10.00
CA VAL A 151 -10.31 -3.57 -10.05
C VAL A 151 -10.01 -3.96 -11.50
N GLY A 152 -8.71 -4.06 -11.80
CA GLY A 152 -8.20 -4.17 -13.17
C GLY A 152 -6.79 -3.61 -13.41
N ALA A 153 -6.12 -2.98 -12.43
CA ALA A 153 -4.78 -2.42 -12.66
C ALA A 153 -3.77 -2.61 -11.51
N ASN A 154 -4.04 -3.52 -10.58
CA ASN A 154 -2.97 -4.20 -9.83
C ASN A 154 -2.79 -5.61 -10.42
N THR A 155 -2.70 -5.68 -11.75
CA THR A 155 -2.16 -6.85 -12.43
C THR A 155 -0.81 -7.11 -11.78
N LEU A 156 -0.59 -8.34 -11.32
CA LEU A 156 0.71 -8.80 -10.87
C LEU A 156 1.62 -8.71 -12.10
N ALA A 157 2.23 -7.54 -12.27
CA ALA A 157 2.96 -7.16 -13.47
C ALA A 157 4.42 -7.57 -13.35
N TYR A 158 4.81 -8.12 -12.20
CA TYR A 158 6.15 -8.55 -11.89
C TYR A 158 6.12 -9.96 -11.30
N HIS A 159 7.10 -10.79 -11.64
CA HIS A 159 7.27 -12.16 -11.16
C HIS A 159 8.75 -12.41 -10.82
N CYS A 160 9.05 -13.44 -10.03
CA CYS A 160 10.44 -13.82 -9.78
C CYS A 160 10.94 -14.73 -10.92
N PRO A 161 12.13 -14.47 -11.50
CA PRO A 161 12.69 -15.30 -12.58
C PRO A 161 12.98 -16.74 -12.13
N MET A 162 13.15 -16.98 -10.83
CA MET A 162 13.28 -18.31 -10.23
C MET A 162 11.94 -19.08 -10.13
N ALA A 163 10.83 -18.48 -10.56
CA ALA A 163 9.47 -19.00 -10.37
C ALA A 163 9.13 -19.31 -8.89
N CYS A 164 9.70 -18.55 -7.96
CA CYS A 164 9.31 -18.66 -6.55
C CYS A 164 7.82 -18.40 -6.40
N ALA A 165 7.14 -19.21 -5.59
CA ALA A 165 5.82 -18.88 -5.09
C ALA A 165 5.86 -17.48 -4.43
N ASP A 166 4.73 -16.76 -4.44
CA ASP A 166 4.57 -15.47 -3.73
C ASP A 166 5.29 -14.29 -4.40
N SER A 167 6.03 -14.56 -5.48
CA SER A 167 6.71 -13.54 -6.26
C SER A 167 5.85 -12.64 -7.15
N PRO A 168 4.60 -12.98 -7.50
CA PRO A 168 3.76 -12.06 -8.24
C PRO A 168 3.57 -10.76 -7.45
N SER A 169 3.88 -9.63 -8.07
CA SER A 169 3.78 -8.32 -7.44
C SER A 169 3.22 -7.30 -8.42
N ALA A 170 2.42 -6.36 -7.92
CA ALA A 170 1.96 -5.23 -8.72
C ALA A 170 3.06 -4.14 -8.88
N LYS A 171 4.18 -4.24 -8.16
CA LYS A 171 5.27 -3.24 -8.17
C LYS A 171 6.63 -3.89 -8.46
N PRO A 172 7.57 -3.14 -9.08
CA PRO A 172 8.94 -3.60 -9.18
C PRO A 172 9.55 -3.73 -7.78
N GLY A 173 10.45 -4.70 -7.61
CA GLY A 173 11.05 -4.96 -6.31
C GLY A 173 11.97 -6.17 -6.32
N THR A 174 12.18 -6.72 -5.14
CA THR A 174 13.02 -7.89 -4.90
C THR A 174 12.13 -9.01 -4.37
N CYS A 175 12.32 -10.24 -4.87
CA CYS A 175 11.63 -11.41 -4.38
C CYS A 175 11.98 -11.63 -2.89
N PRO A 176 10.98 -11.72 -2.00
CA PRO A 176 11.23 -11.88 -0.56
C PRO A 176 11.76 -13.28 -0.20
N LYS A 177 11.69 -14.25 -1.13
CA LYS A 177 12.17 -15.62 -0.92
C LYS A 177 13.66 -15.78 -1.23
N CYS A 178 14.10 -15.27 -2.38
CA CYS A 178 15.44 -15.53 -2.90
C CYS A 178 16.31 -14.27 -3.05
N GLY A 179 15.77 -13.08 -2.81
CA GLY A 179 16.54 -11.84 -2.95
C GLY A 179 16.82 -11.41 -4.39
N MET A 180 16.30 -12.11 -5.41
CA MET A 180 16.46 -11.69 -6.81
C MET A 180 15.50 -10.55 -7.18
N LYS A 181 15.88 -9.74 -8.16
CA LYS A 181 15.02 -8.68 -8.70
C LYS A 181 13.80 -9.31 -9.41
N LEU A 182 12.61 -8.78 -9.14
CA LEU A 182 11.40 -9.18 -9.85
C LEU A 182 11.41 -8.61 -11.28
N GLU A 183 10.99 -9.43 -12.23
CA GLU A 183 10.95 -9.12 -13.66
C GLU A 183 9.53 -8.86 -14.11
N LYS A 184 9.36 -7.92 -15.05
CA LYS A 184 8.05 -7.58 -15.58
C LYS A 184 7.47 -8.78 -16.34
N GLN A 185 6.25 -9.22 -16.00
CA GLN A 185 5.50 -10.15 -16.83
C GLN A 185 5.17 -9.46 -18.16
N SER A 186 5.74 -9.99 -19.25
CA SER A 186 5.51 -9.59 -20.64
C SER A 186 4.19 -10.12 -21.17
#